data_AF-A0A819TBL6-F1
#
_entry.id   AF-A0A819TBL6-F1
#
_cell.length_a   1.000
_cell.length_b   1.000
_cell.length_c   1.000
_cell.angle_alpha   90.00
_cell.angle_beta   90.00
_cell.angle_gamma   90.00
#
_symmetry.space_group_name_H-M   'P 1'
#
loop_
_entity.id
_entity.type
_entity.pdbx_description
1 polymer ?
#
loop_
_entity_poly.entity_id
_entity_poly.type
_entity_poly.pdbx_seq_one_letter_code
_entity_poly.pdbx_strand_id
1 'polypeptide(L)'
;MLFLPESPRYLVMKGHIELAYQSQAKLNWTTTDDQNVDTDIKQIIANVELMSKYSSGSYADCFKMGPQKNLLRTLVGIFLQAWQQLTGINFIFYYGTSFFHSSGIQQPFLITIATNVVNVGMTIPGMLLMDKLGRRKILIIGAAGMLVCEYIIAIIGTIVGQSNEAAQKTLIAFVCIYIAFFASSWGPAAWVVTGELYPLAIRAKCMSLSSASNWLWNFALGYATPYMVDPDKGNMGSKVFFVWGSTCVGCLLFAIFCIWETKGLSLEQIDYLICNSSPLSSAKVNSALKAGTILEDDLVSDEPKHFPEKVHDVDIQIPTVSALVKNATEKIYDTTIITDRL
;
A
#
# COMPACT_ATOMS: atom_id res chain seq x y z
N MET A 1 9.46 -16.37 -15.76
CA MET A 1 8.15 -17.03 -15.58
C MET A 1 8.17 -18.53 -15.92
N LEU A 2 8.98 -19.01 -16.88
CA LEU A 2 9.01 -20.43 -17.28
C LEU A 2 9.24 -21.46 -16.15
N PHE A 3 9.88 -21.08 -15.04
CA PHE A 3 10.20 -21.97 -13.92
C PHE A 3 9.47 -21.64 -12.61
N LEU A 4 8.65 -20.57 -12.62
CA LEU A 4 7.90 -20.16 -11.44
C LEU A 4 6.57 -20.92 -11.39
N PRO A 5 6.15 -21.41 -10.21
CA PRO A 5 4.82 -21.96 -10.07
C PRO A 5 3.77 -20.86 -10.32
N GLU A 6 2.66 -21.25 -10.93
CA GLU A 6 1.53 -20.35 -11.17
C GLU A 6 0.87 -19.97 -9.83
N SER A 7 0.27 -18.78 -9.73
CA SER A 7 -0.34 -18.31 -8.49
C SER A 7 -1.44 -19.28 -7.99
N PRO A 8 -1.38 -19.78 -6.75
CA PRO A 8 -2.42 -20.64 -6.17
C PRO A 8 -3.81 -19.99 -6.26
N ARG A 9 -3.88 -18.67 -6.04
CA ARG A 9 -5.12 -17.89 -6.16
C ARG A 9 -5.67 -17.89 -7.59
N TYR A 10 -4.80 -17.80 -8.59
CA TYR A 10 -5.21 -17.88 -10.00
C TYR A 10 -5.73 -19.28 -10.35
N LEU A 11 -5.06 -20.33 -9.87
CA LEU A 11 -5.46 -21.72 -10.11
C LEU A 11 -6.82 -22.03 -9.48
N VAL A 12 -7.08 -21.55 -8.25
CA VAL A 12 -8.40 -21.65 -7.61
C VAL A 12 -9.47 -20.90 -8.41
N MET A 13 -9.18 -19.67 -8.88
CA MET A 13 -10.11 -18.91 -9.74
C MET A 13 -10.44 -19.62 -11.05
N LYS A 14 -9.56 -20.49 -11.55
CA LYS A 14 -9.78 -21.32 -12.74
C LYS A 14 -10.41 -22.68 -12.45
N GLY A 15 -10.67 -23.01 -11.18
CA GLY A 15 -11.21 -24.30 -10.75
C GLY A 15 -10.18 -25.42 -10.66
N HIS A 16 -8.88 -25.14 -10.80
CA HIS A 16 -7.80 -26.12 -10.73
C HIS A 16 -7.28 -26.27 -9.29
N ILE A 17 -8.09 -26.84 -8.40
CA ILE A 17 -7.79 -26.93 -6.96
C ILE A 17 -6.54 -27.76 -6.67
N GLU A 18 -6.41 -28.93 -7.30
CA GLU A 18 -5.25 -29.83 -7.09
C GLU A 18 -3.91 -29.16 -7.42
N LEU A 19 -3.87 -28.41 -8.52
CA LEU A 19 -2.68 -27.64 -8.91
C LEU A 19 -2.41 -26.48 -7.94
N ALA A 20 -3.45 -25.91 -7.32
CA ALA A 20 -3.30 -24.86 -6.33
C ALA A 20 -2.62 -25.39 -5.06
N TYR A 21 -2.98 -26.59 -4.59
CA TYR A 21 -2.29 -27.28 -3.49
C TYR A 21 -0.81 -27.51 -3.81
N GLN A 22 -0.50 -28.03 -5.00
CA GLN A 22 0.89 -28.26 -5.43
C GLN A 22 1.69 -26.96 -5.51
N SER A 23 1.07 -25.89 -6.02
CA SER A 23 1.71 -24.58 -6.11
C SER A 23 1.97 -23.98 -4.73
N GLN A 24 0.99 -24.04 -3.82
CA GLN A 24 1.11 -23.52 -2.46
C GLN A 24 2.15 -24.31 -1.65
N ALA A 25 2.15 -25.64 -1.76
CA ALA A 25 3.16 -26.51 -1.14
C ALA A 25 4.58 -26.13 -1.62
N LYS A 26 4.75 -25.89 -2.93
CA LYS A 26 6.03 -25.47 -3.50
C LYS A 26 6.47 -24.08 -3.03
N LEU A 27 5.53 -23.15 -2.82
CA LEU A 27 5.83 -21.81 -2.29
C LEU A 27 6.23 -21.85 -0.81
N ASN A 28 5.58 -22.71 -0.03
CA ASN A 28 5.82 -22.87 1.41
C ASN A 28 6.97 -23.85 1.72
N TRP A 29 7.63 -24.41 0.70
CA TRP A 29 8.68 -25.43 0.84
C TRP A 29 8.22 -26.66 1.66
N THR A 30 6.96 -27.05 1.50
CA THR A 30 6.31 -28.13 2.24
C THR A 30 5.58 -29.11 1.30
N THR A 31 4.86 -30.07 1.85
CA THR A 31 4.03 -31.04 1.11
C THR A 31 2.58 -30.57 1.00
N THR A 32 1.83 -31.18 0.09
CA THR A 32 0.39 -30.89 -0.09
C THR A 32 -0.46 -31.24 1.13
N ASP A 33 0.03 -32.15 1.98
CA ASP A 33 -0.68 -32.65 3.17
C ASP A 33 -0.44 -31.81 4.44
N ASP A 34 0.35 -30.73 4.34
CA ASP A 34 0.58 -29.82 5.46
C ASP A 34 -0.71 -29.07 5.83
N GLN A 35 -1.04 -29.06 7.12
CA GLN A 35 -2.23 -28.38 7.64
C GLN A 35 -2.25 -26.88 7.31
N ASN A 36 -1.09 -26.24 7.19
CA ASN A 36 -0.99 -24.83 6.81
C ASN A 36 -1.42 -24.63 5.34
N VAL A 37 -1.03 -25.53 4.44
CA VAL A 37 -1.40 -25.46 3.02
C VAL A 37 -2.90 -25.66 2.85
N ASP A 38 -3.48 -26.63 3.56
CA ASP A 38 -4.92 -26.88 3.56
C ASP A 38 -5.72 -25.67 4.09
N THR A 39 -5.26 -25.06 5.19
CA THR A 39 -5.89 -23.86 5.75
C THR A 39 -5.83 -22.69 4.76
N ASP A 40 -4.66 -22.43 4.16
CA ASP A 40 -4.47 -21.36 3.18
C ASP A 40 -5.37 -21.54 1.95
N ILE A 41 -5.40 -22.75 1.38
CA ILE A 41 -6.20 -23.03 0.17
C ILE A 41 -7.70 -22.94 0.47
N LYS A 42 -8.16 -23.45 1.62
CA LYS A 42 -9.57 -23.31 2.05
C LYS A 42 -9.97 -21.84 2.19
N GLN A 43 -9.12 -21.00 2.78
CA GLN A 43 -9.36 -19.56 2.84
C GLN A 43 -9.44 -18.95 1.45
N ILE A 44 -8.56 -19.32 0.52
CA ILE A 44 -8.60 -18.82 -0.86
C ILE A 44 -9.90 -19.24 -1.57
N ILE A 45 -10.34 -20.49 -1.43
CA ILE A 45 -11.57 -21.01 -2.03
C ILE A 45 -12.79 -20.23 -1.50
N ALA A 46 -12.92 -20.10 -0.18
CA ALA A 46 -14.02 -19.36 0.44
C ALA A 46 -14.11 -17.91 -0.07
N ASN A 47 -12.95 -17.25 -0.21
CA ASN A 47 -12.89 -15.90 -0.75
C ASN A 47 -13.30 -15.85 -2.23
N VAL A 48 -12.84 -16.78 -3.06
CA VAL A 48 -13.21 -16.84 -4.49
C VAL A 48 -14.71 -17.07 -4.66
N GLU A 49 -15.31 -17.94 -3.84
CA GLU A 49 -16.76 -18.19 -3.85
C GLU A 49 -17.56 -16.96 -3.43
N LEU A 50 -17.16 -16.30 -2.34
CA LEU A 50 -17.77 -15.05 -1.87
C LEU A 50 -17.70 -14.00 -2.99
N MET A 51 -16.53 -13.82 -3.58
CA MET A 51 -16.34 -12.84 -4.65
C MET A 51 -17.14 -13.13 -5.92
N SER A 52 -17.28 -14.39 -6.31
CA SER A 52 -18.06 -14.80 -7.48
C SER A 52 -19.55 -14.43 -7.35
N LYS A 53 -20.07 -14.33 -6.11
CA LYS A 53 -21.44 -13.88 -5.84
C LYS A 53 -21.63 -12.37 -6.04
N TYR A 54 -20.59 -11.56 -5.79
CA TYR A 54 -20.69 -10.10 -5.77
C TYR A 54 -20.06 -9.37 -6.98
N SER A 55 -19.28 -10.06 -7.82
CA SER A 55 -18.55 -9.44 -8.92
C SER A 55 -18.53 -10.32 -10.16
N SER A 56 -18.87 -9.75 -11.32
CA SER A 56 -18.72 -10.41 -12.62
C SER A 56 -17.32 -10.25 -13.22
N GLY A 57 -16.44 -9.49 -12.53
CA GLY A 57 -15.06 -9.25 -12.95
C GLY A 57 -14.93 -8.17 -14.03
N SER A 58 -15.99 -7.38 -14.22
CA SER A 58 -16.02 -6.31 -15.23
C SER A 58 -15.33 -5.03 -14.70
N TYR A 59 -14.90 -4.16 -15.62
CA TYR A 59 -14.41 -2.82 -15.25
C TYR A 59 -15.48 -2.00 -14.51
N ALA A 60 -16.76 -2.23 -14.80
CA ALA A 60 -17.85 -1.56 -14.09
C ALA A 60 -17.87 -1.91 -12.60
N ASP A 61 -17.43 -3.12 -12.21
CA ASP A 61 -17.40 -3.57 -10.81
C ASP A 61 -16.37 -2.80 -9.97
N CYS A 62 -15.36 -2.20 -10.61
CA CYS A 62 -14.38 -1.34 -9.95
C CYS A 62 -15.02 -0.03 -9.43
N PHE A 63 -16.08 0.45 -10.09
CA PHE A 63 -16.73 1.71 -9.75
C PHE A 63 -18.05 1.53 -9.01
N LYS A 64 -18.43 0.29 -8.67
CA LYS A 64 -19.65 0.02 -7.89
C LYS A 64 -19.47 0.46 -6.43
N MET A 65 -20.48 1.18 -5.93
CA MET A 65 -20.63 1.48 -4.52
C MET A 65 -21.31 0.29 -3.84
N GLY A 66 -20.70 -0.24 -2.79
CA GLY A 66 -21.21 -1.41 -2.08
C GLY A 66 -20.41 -1.73 -0.83
N PRO A 67 -20.76 -2.82 -0.12
CA PRO A 67 -20.14 -3.20 1.15
C PRO A 67 -18.62 -3.41 1.03
N GLN A 68 -18.17 -3.91 -0.12
CA GLN A 68 -16.76 -4.17 -0.44
C GLN A 68 -15.92 -2.91 -0.66
N LYS A 69 -16.55 -1.73 -0.73
CA LYS A 69 -15.92 -0.42 -0.98
C LYS A 69 -15.02 -0.40 -2.23
N ASN A 70 -15.39 -1.14 -3.27
CA ASN A 70 -14.60 -1.28 -4.51
C ASN A 70 -14.25 0.08 -5.14
N LEU A 71 -15.23 0.99 -5.26
CA LEU A 71 -15.00 2.35 -5.75
C LEU A 71 -13.88 3.06 -4.98
N LEU A 72 -13.92 2.99 -3.65
CA LEU A 72 -12.94 3.66 -2.79
C LEU A 72 -11.55 3.02 -2.96
N ARG A 73 -11.47 1.69 -3.02
CA ARG A 73 -10.21 0.96 -3.25
C ARG A 73 -9.60 1.35 -4.60
N THR A 74 -10.40 1.34 -5.67
CA THR A 74 -9.96 1.71 -7.02
C THR A 74 -9.48 3.15 -7.07
N LEU A 75 -10.25 4.10 -6.52
CA LEU A 75 -9.87 5.51 -6.50
C LEU A 75 -8.60 5.75 -5.69
N VAL A 76 -8.48 5.14 -4.49
CA VAL A 76 -7.29 5.27 -3.66
C VAL A 76 -6.06 4.75 -4.40
N GLY A 77 -6.17 3.63 -5.12
CA GLY A 77 -5.08 3.12 -5.94
C GLY A 77 -4.71 4.01 -7.14
N ILE A 78 -5.70 4.55 -7.85
CA ILE A 78 -5.50 5.52 -8.94
C ILE A 78 -4.79 6.78 -8.44
N PHE A 79 -5.26 7.35 -7.32
CA PHE A 79 -4.68 8.56 -6.74
C PHE A 79 -3.32 8.28 -6.10
N LEU A 80 -3.11 7.13 -5.46
CA LEU A 80 -1.81 6.77 -4.90
C LEU A 80 -0.72 6.76 -5.98
N GLN A 81 -1.03 6.20 -7.16
CA GLN A 81 -0.13 6.19 -8.30
C GLN A 81 0.05 7.58 -8.94
N ALA A 82 -1.01 8.40 -8.97
CA ALA A 82 -0.91 9.79 -9.39
C ALA A 82 0.02 10.59 -8.46
N TRP A 83 -0.18 10.47 -7.14
CA TRP A 83 0.62 11.14 -6.12
C TRP A 83 2.08 10.72 -6.16
N GLN A 84 2.37 9.44 -6.40
CA GLN A 84 3.75 8.97 -6.62
C GLN A 84 4.44 9.78 -7.72
N GLN A 85 3.77 10.02 -8.85
CA GLN A 85 4.33 10.80 -9.95
C GLN A 85 4.41 12.30 -9.63
N LEU A 86 3.38 12.82 -8.97
CA LEU A 86 3.29 14.22 -8.54
C LEU A 86 4.27 14.58 -7.41
N THR A 87 5.04 13.63 -6.88
CA THR A 87 6.21 13.94 -6.05
C THR A 87 7.32 14.68 -6.80
N GLY A 88 7.23 14.79 -8.14
CA GLY A 88 8.25 15.47 -8.94
C GLY A 88 9.49 14.63 -9.24
N ILE A 89 9.52 13.35 -8.87
CA ILE A 89 10.73 12.52 -8.99
C ILE A 89 11.23 12.39 -10.44
N ASN A 90 10.30 12.32 -11.39
CA ASN A 90 10.66 12.24 -12.81
C ASN A 90 11.33 13.50 -13.33
N PHE A 91 11.08 14.67 -12.73
CA PHE A 91 11.78 15.88 -13.12
C PHE A 91 13.29 15.72 -12.91
N ILE A 92 13.70 15.17 -11.76
CA ILE A 92 15.11 14.89 -11.50
C ILE A 92 15.64 13.81 -12.43
N PHE A 93 14.90 12.72 -12.67
CA PHE A 93 15.39 11.65 -13.53
C PHE A 93 15.50 12.04 -15.01
N TYR A 94 14.59 12.86 -15.52
CA TYR A 94 14.58 13.27 -16.93
C TYR A 94 15.42 14.51 -17.20
N TYR A 95 15.37 15.48 -16.28
CA TYR A 95 15.94 16.81 -16.48
C TYR A 95 16.98 17.20 -15.43
N GLY A 96 17.34 16.29 -14.51
CA GLY A 96 18.30 16.55 -13.44
C GLY A 96 19.64 17.06 -13.95
N THR A 97 20.17 16.48 -15.03
CA THR A 97 21.42 16.95 -15.66
C THR A 97 21.32 18.41 -16.11
N SER A 98 20.26 18.75 -16.85
CA SER A 98 19.99 20.12 -17.31
C SER A 98 19.74 21.08 -16.15
N PHE A 99 19.04 20.64 -15.10
CA PHE A 99 18.80 21.42 -13.90
C PHE A 99 20.09 21.71 -13.13
N PHE A 100 20.94 20.70 -12.91
CA PHE A 100 22.22 20.88 -12.24
C PHE A 100 23.17 21.78 -13.03
N HIS A 101 23.23 21.58 -14.35
CA HIS A 101 24.00 22.46 -15.25
C HIS A 101 23.51 23.91 -15.14
N SER A 102 22.19 24.12 -15.23
CA SER A 102 21.57 25.43 -15.09
C SER A 102 21.67 26.00 -13.67
N SER A 103 22.06 25.21 -12.67
CA SER A 103 22.33 25.67 -11.31
C SER A 103 23.80 26.08 -11.11
N GLY A 104 24.61 26.05 -12.16
CA GLY A 104 26.03 26.40 -12.15
C GLY A 104 26.97 25.27 -11.77
N ILE A 105 26.49 24.02 -11.77
CA ILE A 105 27.30 22.86 -11.36
C ILE A 105 28.10 22.31 -12.54
N GLN A 106 29.42 22.20 -12.36
CA GLN A 106 30.35 21.83 -13.44
C GLN A 106 30.27 20.37 -13.90
N GLN A 107 29.88 19.44 -13.02
CA GLN A 107 29.81 18.00 -13.34
C GLN A 107 28.41 17.40 -13.10
N PRO A 108 27.39 17.83 -13.87
CA PRO A 108 25.99 17.43 -13.67
C PRO A 108 25.75 15.92 -13.90
N PHE A 109 26.52 15.31 -14.80
CA PHE A 109 26.44 13.87 -15.08
C PHE A 109 26.87 13.02 -13.88
N LEU A 110 27.96 13.40 -13.21
CA LEU A 110 28.45 12.68 -12.02
C LEU A 110 27.42 12.72 -10.89
N ILE A 111 26.76 13.86 -10.71
CA ILE A 111 25.69 14.01 -9.71
C ILE A 111 24.49 13.14 -10.07
N THR A 112 24.13 13.06 -11.34
CA THR A 112 23.04 12.19 -11.80
C THR A 112 23.34 10.71 -11.52
N ILE A 113 24.60 10.29 -11.71
CA ILE A 113 25.04 8.95 -11.30
C ILE A 113 24.90 8.79 -9.78
N ALA A 114 25.38 9.76 -9.00
CA ALA A 114 25.27 9.71 -7.54
C ALA A 114 23.81 9.61 -7.07
N THR A 115 22.90 10.37 -7.66
CA THR A 115 21.46 10.31 -7.34
C THR A 115 20.85 8.94 -7.69
N ASN A 116 21.28 8.31 -8.79
CA ASN A 116 20.85 6.95 -9.14
C ASN A 116 21.38 5.90 -8.17
N VAL A 117 22.64 6.03 -7.73
CA VAL A 117 23.22 5.16 -6.69
C VAL A 117 22.46 5.29 -5.38
N VAL A 118 22.11 6.52 -4.97
CA VAL A 118 21.28 6.76 -3.78
C VAL A 118 19.91 6.14 -3.95
N ASN A 119 19.27 6.29 -5.11
CA ASN A 119 17.97 5.67 -5.38
C ASN A 119 18.01 4.15 -5.18
N VAL A 120 18.97 3.46 -5.82
CA VAL A 120 19.13 2.01 -5.69
C VAL A 120 19.48 1.63 -4.25
N GLY A 121 20.46 2.32 -3.65
CA GLY A 121 20.96 2.05 -2.32
C GLY A 121 19.91 2.23 -1.22
N MET A 122 19.01 3.21 -1.37
CA MET A 122 17.95 3.50 -0.38
C MET A 122 16.68 2.68 -0.60
N THR A 123 16.49 2.11 -1.79
CA THR A 123 15.34 1.21 -2.06
C THR A 123 15.42 -0.06 -1.20
N ILE A 124 16.61 -0.66 -1.03
CA ILE A 124 16.77 -1.90 -0.26
C ILE A 124 16.42 -1.71 1.23
N PRO A 125 17.02 -0.74 1.96
CA PRO A 125 16.61 -0.44 3.33
C PRO A 125 15.14 -0.04 3.43
N GLY A 126 14.62 0.69 2.44
CA GLY A 126 13.21 1.08 2.38
C GLY A 126 12.25 -0.11 2.37
N MET A 127 12.52 -1.10 1.53
CA MET A 127 11.73 -2.34 1.49
C MET A 127 11.75 -3.06 2.85
N LEU A 128 12.92 -3.20 3.47
CA LEU A 128 13.04 -3.82 4.79
C LEU A 128 12.34 -3.02 5.90
N LEU A 129 12.38 -1.69 5.79
CA LEU A 129 11.75 -0.79 6.74
C LEU A 129 10.22 -0.79 6.58
N MET A 130 9.70 -1.01 5.38
CA MET A 130 8.27 -1.06 5.10
C MET A 130 7.57 -2.18 5.87
N ASP A 131 8.22 -3.33 6.03
CA ASP A 131 7.67 -4.43 6.82
C ASP A 131 7.72 -4.14 8.32
N LYS A 132 8.66 -3.30 8.78
CA LYS A 132 8.78 -2.91 10.19
C LYS A 132 7.87 -1.74 10.57
N LEU A 133 7.80 -0.68 9.77
CA LEU A 133 7.00 0.51 10.09
C LEU A 133 5.55 0.42 9.64
N GLY A 134 5.28 -0.39 8.62
CA GLY A 134 3.97 -0.48 7.97
C GLY A 134 3.82 0.50 6.81
N ARG A 135 2.75 0.31 6.03
CA ARG A 135 2.56 0.97 4.74
C ARG A 135 2.14 2.44 4.91
N ARG A 136 1.31 2.73 5.91
CA ARG A 136 0.81 4.10 6.14
C ARG A 136 1.91 5.00 6.68
N LYS A 137 2.64 4.54 7.69
CA LYS A 137 3.70 5.35 8.34
C LYS A 137 4.84 5.67 7.38
N ILE A 138 5.26 4.72 6.54
CA ILE A 138 6.36 4.95 5.61
C ILE A 138 6.01 5.98 4.55
N LEU A 139 4.76 5.98 4.04
CA LEU A 139 4.27 6.99 3.10
C LEU A 139 4.21 8.39 3.74
N ILE A 140 3.76 8.48 5.00
CA ILE A 140 3.71 9.76 5.74
C ILE A 140 5.13 10.32 5.96
N ILE A 141 6.05 9.50 6.47
CA ILE A 141 7.45 9.91 6.72
C ILE A 141 8.12 10.30 5.40
N GLY A 142 7.90 9.51 4.36
CA GLY A 142 8.39 9.79 3.01
C GLY A 142 7.91 11.13 2.48
N ALA A 143 6.60 11.38 2.53
CA ALA A 143 6.01 12.62 2.03
C ALA A 143 6.51 13.84 2.81
N ALA A 144 6.60 13.73 4.15
CA ALA A 144 7.13 14.81 4.99
C ALA A 144 8.61 15.09 4.70
N GLY A 145 9.43 14.05 4.53
CA GLY A 145 10.84 14.17 4.20
C GLY A 145 11.06 14.81 2.83
N MET A 146 10.32 14.36 1.80
CA MET A 146 10.36 14.94 0.46
C MET A 146 9.93 16.40 0.46
N LEU A 147 8.80 16.72 1.09
CA LEU A 147 8.28 18.08 1.21
C LEU A 147 9.33 19.03 1.77
N VAL A 148 9.95 18.69 2.90
CA VAL A 148 10.96 19.55 3.54
C VAL A 148 12.16 19.77 2.61
N CYS A 149 12.64 18.70 1.97
CA CYS A 149 13.78 18.80 1.05
C CYS A 149 13.46 19.68 -0.16
N GLU A 150 12.29 19.52 -0.78
CA GLU A 150 11.89 20.27 -1.97
C GLU A 150 11.72 21.76 -1.69
N TYR A 151 11.11 22.13 -0.55
CA TYR A 151 11.04 23.53 -0.15
C TYR A 151 12.43 24.14 0.11
N ILE A 152 13.34 23.38 0.73
CA ILE A 152 14.72 23.85 0.94
C ILE A 152 15.44 24.07 -0.41
N ILE A 153 15.30 23.12 -1.35
CA ILE A 153 15.86 23.24 -2.71
C ILE A 153 15.31 24.49 -3.40
N ALA A 154 13.99 24.71 -3.32
CA ALA A 154 13.31 25.85 -3.93
C ALA A 154 13.79 27.19 -3.35
N ILE A 155 13.90 27.29 -2.02
CA ILE A 155 14.34 28.51 -1.31
C ILE A 155 15.80 28.82 -1.64
N ILE A 156 16.70 27.84 -1.58
CA ILE A 156 18.12 28.04 -1.86
C ILE A 156 18.32 28.46 -3.32
N GLY A 157 17.67 27.75 -4.25
CA GLY A 157 17.78 28.03 -5.68
C GLY A 157 17.18 29.38 -6.10
N THR A 158 16.29 29.96 -5.29
CA THR A 158 15.71 31.29 -5.56
C THR A 158 16.45 32.45 -4.91
N ILE A 159 16.94 32.29 -3.69
CA ILE A 159 17.53 33.38 -2.91
C ILE A 159 19.02 33.54 -3.21
N VAL A 160 19.78 32.44 -3.22
CA VAL A 160 21.25 32.51 -3.20
C VAL A 160 21.85 32.61 -4.61
N GLY A 161 21.08 32.25 -5.63
CA GLY A 161 21.54 32.26 -7.03
C GLY A 161 22.61 31.22 -7.33
N GLN A 162 23.11 31.23 -8.57
CA GLN A 162 23.96 30.16 -9.12
C GLN A 162 25.45 30.34 -8.81
N SER A 163 25.88 31.45 -8.20
CA SER A 163 27.29 31.81 -8.03
C SER A 163 27.91 31.33 -6.71
N ASN A 164 27.11 30.79 -5.78
CA ASN A 164 27.60 30.34 -4.48
C ASN A 164 27.80 28.82 -4.45
N GLU A 165 29.06 28.38 -4.36
CA GLU A 165 29.43 26.96 -4.31
C GLU A 165 28.81 26.22 -3.11
N ALA A 166 28.70 26.87 -1.95
CA ALA A 166 28.08 26.25 -0.77
C ALA A 166 26.58 26.00 -0.98
N ALA A 167 25.90 26.92 -1.67
CA ALA A 167 24.49 26.75 -2.04
C ALA A 167 24.29 25.61 -3.03
N GLN A 168 25.16 25.50 -4.04
CA GLN A 168 25.14 24.40 -5.00
C GLN A 168 25.34 23.03 -4.33
N LYS A 169 26.33 22.90 -3.44
CA LYS A 169 26.56 21.67 -2.67
C LYS A 169 25.36 21.30 -1.80
N THR A 170 24.77 22.29 -1.15
CA THR A 170 23.57 22.10 -0.32
C THR A 170 22.39 21.62 -1.17
N LEU A 171 22.16 22.22 -2.34
CA LEU A 171 21.13 21.82 -3.28
C LEU A 171 21.29 20.36 -3.72
N ILE A 172 22.52 19.94 -4.08
CA ILE A 172 22.81 18.54 -4.42
C ILE A 172 22.50 17.61 -3.25
N ALA A 173 22.95 17.97 -2.04
CA ALA A 173 22.72 17.15 -0.85
C ALA A 173 21.22 16.95 -0.58
N PHE A 174 20.42 18.02 -0.65
CA PHE A 174 18.98 17.92 -0.45
C PHE A 174 18.26 17.19 -1.58
N VAL A 175 18.74 17.26 -2.84
CA VAL A 175 18.21 16.40 -3.92
C VAL A 175 18.49 14.93 -3.64
N CYS A 176 19.69 14.59 -3.18
CA CYS A 176 20.02 13.21 -2.79
C CYS A 176 19.15 12.73 -1.61
N ILE A 177 18.95 13.57 -0.59
CA ILE A 177 18.10 13.21 0.57
C ILE A 177 16.64 13.07 0.15
N TYR A 178 16.14 13.95 -0.72
CA TYR A 178 14.82 13.85 -1.32
C TYR A 178 14.62 12.50 -2.03
N ILE A 179 15.57 12.10 -2.89
CA ILE A 179 15.54 10.81 -3.59
C ILE A 179 15.62 9.65 -2.59
N ALA A 180 16.44 9.77 -1.54
CA ALA A 180 16.53 8.77 -0.49
C ALA A 180 15.18 8.54 0.20
N PHE A 181 14.44 9.61 0.52
CA PHE A 181 13.09 9.51 1.05
C PHE A 181 12.14 8.88 0.03
N PHE A 182 12.13 9.33 -1.22
CA PHE A 182 11.27 8.75 -2.26
C PHE A 182 11.50 7.24 -2.43
N ALA A 183 12.77 6.86 -2.65
CA ALA A 183 13.19 5.48 -2.89
C ALA A 183 12.90 4.56 -1.71
N SER A 184 13.02 5.06 -0.49
CA SER A 184 12.73 4.29 0.71
C SER A 184 11.25 4.23 1.09
N SER A 185 10.39 5.02 0.42
CA SER A 185 8.96 5.11 0.76
C SER A 185 8.05 4.99 -0.47
N TRP A 186 7.67 6.11 -1.11
CA TRP A 186 6.67 6.21 -2.16
C TRP A 186 7.00 5.40 -3.41
N GLY A 187 8.29 5.21 -3.73
CA GLY A 187 8.74 4.37 -4.83
C GLY A 187 8.18 2.93 -4.75
N PRO A 188 8.61 2.13 -3.77
CA PRO A 188 8.10 0.77 -3.60
C PRO A 188 6.70 0.72 -2.95
N ALA A 189 6.39 1.60 -2.00
CA ALA A 189 5.18 1.47 -1.18
C ALA A 189 3.90 1.67 -2.00
N ALA A 190 3.89 2.54 -3.01
CA ALA A 190 2.71 2.73 -3.84
C ALA A 190 2.29 1.43 -4.56
N TRP A 191 3.26 0.69 -5.10
CA TRP A 191 3.01 -0.58 -5.77
C TRP A 191 2.55 -1.67 -4.80
N VAL A 192 3.19 -1.77 -3.63
CA VAL A 192 2.82 -2.73 -2.58
C VAL A 192 1.39 -2.47 -2.10
N VAL A 193 1.06 -1.22 -1.76
CA VAL A 193 -0.28 -0.86 -1.29
C VAL A 193 -1.34 -1.15 -2.35
N THR A 194 -1.10 -0.83 -3.63
CA THR A 194 -2.07 -1.18 -4.68
C THR A 194 -2.27 -2.70 -4.82
N GLY A 195 -1.21 -3.50 -4.65
CA GLY A 195 -1.31 -4.97 -4.68
C GLY A 195 -2.14 -5.54 -3.52
N GLU A 196 -2.00 -4.94 -2.34
CA GLU A 196 -2.69 -5.33 -1.11
C GLU A 196 -4.15 -4.84 -1.06
N LEU A 197 -4.44 -3.66 -1.62
CA LEU A 197 -5.73 -2.99 -1.50
C LEU A 197 -6.85 -3.64 -2.31
N TYR A 198 -6.53 -4.21 -3.47
CA TYR A 198 -7.54 -4.66 -4.42
C TYR A 198 -8.07 -6.06 -4.11
N PRO A 199 -9.40 -6.29 -4.14
CA PRO A 199 -9.98 -7.61 -3.96
C PRO A 199 -9.70 -8.48 -5.19
N LEU A 200 -9.50 -9.78 -4.97
CA LEU A 200 -8.97 -10.70 -5.99
C LEU A 200 -9.79 -10.70 -7.31
N ALA A 201 -11.12 -10.59 -7.23
CA ALA A 201 -12.03 -10.64 -8.38
C ALA A 201 -11.77 -9.53 -9.43
N ILE A 202 -11.48 -8.32 -8.96
CA ILE A 202 -11.25 -7.14 -9.79
C ILE A 202 -9.80 -6.66 -9.72
N ARG A 203 -8.91 -7.40 -9.05
CA ARG A 203 -7.51 -7.00 -8.80
C ARG A 203 -6.78 -6.64 -10.08
N ALA A 204 -6.89 -7.47 -11.12
CA ALA A 204 -6.24 -7.21 -12.41
C ALA A 204 -6.75 -5.91 -13.08
N LYS A 205 -8.05 -5.62 -12.95
CA LYS A 205 -8.70 -4.43 -13.52
C LYS A 205 -8.36 -3.16 -12.74
N CYS A 206 -8.35 -3.24 -11.40
CA CYS A 206 -7.92 -2.13 -10.55
C CYS A 206 -6.44 -1.82 -10.77
N MET A 207 -5.60 -2.87 -10.87
CA MET A 207 -4.17 -2.73 -11.16
C MET A 207 -3.93 -2.08 -12.52
N SER A 208 -4.68 -2.46 -13.56
CA SER A 208 -4.54 -1.81 -14.87
C SER A 208 -4.94 -0.33 -14.82
N LEU A 209 -6.01 0.03 -14.10
CA LEU A 209 -6.43 1.43 -13.93
C LEU A 209 -5.40 2.26 -13.15
N SER A 210 -4.85 1.75 -12.06
CA SER A 210 -3.84 2.46 -11.29
C SER A 210 -2.52 2.59 -12.04
N SER A 211 -2.11 1.55 -12.78
CA SER A 211 -0.94 1.63 -13.66
C SER A 211 -1.17 2.61 -14.81
N ALA A 212 -2.36 2.66 -15.39
CA ALA A 212 -2.70 3.65 -16.40
C ALA A 212 -2.62 5.08 -15.84
N SER A 213 -3.08 5.31 -14.60
CA SER A 213 -2.91 6.58 -13.88
C SER A 213 -1.43 6.94 -13.71
N ASN A 214 -0.61 5.97 -13.27
CA ASN A 214 0.83 6.15 -13.12
C ASN A 214 1.47 6.65 -14.44
N TRP A 215 1.23 5.94 -15.53
CA TRP A 215 1.80 6.28 -16.84
C TRP A 215 1.22 7.57 -17.44
N LEU A 216 -0.05 7.86 -17.20
CA LEU A 216 -0.68 9.11 -17.62
C LEU A 216 0.01 10.31 -16.97
N TRP A 217 0.22 10.26 -15.66
CA TRP A 217 0.91 11.33 -14.94
C TRP A 217 2.39 11.41 -15.28
N ASN A 218 3.05 10.26 -15.49
CA ASN A 218 4.42 10.23 -16.00
C ASN A 218 4.54 10.95 -17.34
N PHE A 219 3.66 10.66 -18.30
CA PHE A 219 3.60 11.35 -19.60
C PHE A 219 3.29 12.83 -19.45
N ALA A 220 2.24 13.17 -18.68
CA ALA A 220 1.82 14.56 -18.49
C ALA A 220 2.94 15.41 -17.89
N LEU A 221 3.65 14.90 -16.88
CA LEU A 221 4.78 15.57 -16.26
C LEU A 221 5.99 15.63 -17.19
N GLY A 222 6.32 14.55 -17.89
CA GLY A 222 7.40 14.56 -18.89
C GLY A 222 7.15 15.59 -19.99
N TYR A 223 5.91 15.72 -20.45
CA TYR A 223 5.54 16.71 -21.46
C TYR A 223 5.50 18.15 -20.92
N ALA A 224 4.90 18.36 -19.75
CA ALA A 224 4.67 19.70 -19.20
C ALA A 224 5.93 20.33 -18.57
N THR A 225 6.81 19.52 -17.99
CA THR A 225 7.93 20.02 -17.18
C THR A 225 8.89 20.93 -17.96
N PRO A 226 9.30 20.63 -19.21
CA PRO A 226 10.07 21.56 -20.03
C PRO A 226 9.38 22.93 -20.17
N TYR A 227 8.07 22.96 -20.37
CA TYR A 227 7.33 24.23 -20.47
C TYR A 227 7.36 25.06 -19.18
N MET A 228 7.51 24.42 -18.03
CA MET A 228 7.64 25.10 -16.74
C MET A 228 9.05 25.65 -16.52
N VAL A 229 10.09 24.90 -16.89
CA VAL A 229 11.48 25.22 -16.51
C VAL A 229 12.28 25.95 -17.59
N ASP A 230 11.94 25.77 -18.87
CA ASP A 230 12.70 26.34 -19.98
C ASP A 230 12.71 27.89 -19.91
N PRO A 231 13.86 28.54 -20.14
CA PRO A 231 13.99 30.00 -20.09
C PRO A 231 13.05 30.75 -21.03
N ASP A 232 12.76 30.17 -22.19
CA ASP A 232 11.90 30.78 -23.23
C ASP A 232 10.40 30.64 -22.93
N LYS A 233 10.04 29.99 -21.81
CA LYS A 233 8.66 29.65 -21.45
C LYS A 233 8.35 30.08 -20.02
N GLY A 234 8.12 29.13 -19.11
CA GLY A 234 7.79 29.41 -17.71
C GLY A 234 8.96 29.96 -16.89
N ASN A 235 10.20 29.73 -17.32
CA ASN A 235 11.44 30.17 -16.67
C ASN A 235 11.43 30.00 -15.14
N MET A 236 10.84 28.91 -14.65
CA MET A 236 10.73 28.68 -13.22
C MET A 236 12.07 28.29 -12.60
N GLY A 237 12.95 27.63 -13.35
CA GLY A 237 14.21 27.09 -12.82
C GLY A 237 13.97 26.32 -11.53
N SER A 238 14.67 26.69 -10.44
CA SER A 238 14.49 26.07 -9.12
C SER A 238 13.14 26.34 -8.45
N LYS A 239 12.35 27.32 -8.92
CA LYS A 239 11.00 27.58 -8.38
C LYS A 239 10.03 26.43 -8.65
N VAL A 240 10.34 25.56 -9.61
CA VAL A 240 9.52 24.37 -9.92
C VAL A 240 9.36 23.47 -8.68
N PHE A 241 10.36 23.44 -7.79
CA PHE A 241 10.27 22.69 -6.53
C PHE A 241 9.28 23.26 -5.52
N PHE A 242 8.83 24.52 -5.65
CA PHE A 242 7.68 24.99 -4.87
C PHE A 242 6.38 24.31 -5.32
N VAL A 243 6.26 23.98 -6.62
CA VAL A 243 5.10 23.25 -7.15
C VAL A 243 5.15 21.81 -6.64
N TRP A 244 6.30 21.13 -6.78
CA TRP A 244 6.48 19.75 -6.29
C TRP A 244 6.35 19.65 -4.76
N GLY A 245 6.92 20.59 -4.02
CA GLY A 245 6.77 20.66 -2.57
C GLY A 245 5.30 20.83 -2.16
N SER A 246 4.53 21.63 -2.91
CA SER A 246 3.09 21.81 -2.67
C SER A 246 2.29 20.55 -2.99
N THR A 247 2.63 19.83 -4.06
CA THR A 247 1.99 18.54 -4.36
C THR A 247 2.37 17.48 -3.34
N CYS A 248 3.57 17.53 -2.75
CA CYS A 248 3.99 16.70 -1.62
C CYS A 248 3.18 16.97 -0.34
N VAL A 249 2.65 18.18 -0.13
CA VAL A 249 1.63 18.43 0.92
C VAL A 249 0.38 17.60 0.64
N GLY A 250 -0.07 17.57 -0.62
CA GLY A 250 -1.16 16.72 -1.07
C GLY A 250 -0.89 15.23 -0.83
N CYS A 251 0.31 14.76 -1.17
CA CYS A 251 0.77 13.40 -0.87
C CYS A 251 0.72 13.08 0.62
N LEU A 252 1.18 14.01 1.48
CA LEU A 252 1.18 13.85 2.93
C LEU A 252 -0.25 13.75 3.48
N LEU A 253 -1.14 14.66 3.08
CA LEU A 253 -2.54 14.64 3.48
C LEU A 253 -3.24 13.35 3.00
N PHE A 254 -2.98 12.95 1.75
CA PHE A 254 -3.52 11.70 1.20
C PHE A 254 -3.05 10.47 1.99
N ALA A 255 -1.76 10.39 2.34
CA ALA A 255 -1.23 9.31 3.16
C ALA A 255 -1.82 9.28 4.58
N ILE A 256 -2.17 10.44 5.15
CA ILE A 256 -2.81 10.53 6.47
C ILE A 256 -4.27 10.10 6.41
N PHE A 257 -5.04 10.58 5.45
CA PHE A 257 -6.50 10.47 5.46
C PHE A 257 -7.06 9.34 4.58
N CYS A 258 -6.32 8.85 3.59
CA CYS A 258 -6.84 7.92 2.58
C CYS A 258 -6.19 6.54 2.58
N ILE A 259 -5.10 6.32 3.33
CA ILE A 259 -4.36 5.05 3.33
C ILE A 259 -4.65 4.22 4.59
N TRP A 260 -5.01 2.94 4.41
CA TRP A 260 -5.16 1.97 5.49
C TRP A 260 -3.80 1.38 5.89
N GLU A 261 -3.66 1.02 7.16
CA GLU A 261 -2.52 0.23 7.63
C GLU A 261 -2.78 -1.27 7.42
N THR A 262 -2.07 -1.87 6.47
CA THR A 262 -2.21 -3.26 6.02
C THR A 262 -1.11 -4.18 6.55
N LYS A 263 -0.09 -3.64 7.26
CA LYS A 263 1.06 -4.42 7.72
C LYS A 263 0.65 -5.71 8.42
N GLY A 264 1.23 -6.84 7.99
CA GLY A 264 1.15 -8.12 8.69
C GLY A 264 -0.25 -8.71 8.78
N LEU A 265 -1.10 -8.41 7.79
CA LEU A 265 -2.39 -9.05 7.58
C LEU A 265 -2.35 -9.87 6.29
N SER A 266 -3.13 -10.95 6.23
CA SER A 266 -3.39 -11.65 4.97
C SER A 266 -4.24 -10.77 4.04
N LEU A 267 -4.28 -11.08 2.73
CA LEU A 267 -5.07 -10.30 1.77
C LEU A 267 -6.56 -10.38 2.12
N GLU A 268 -6.97 -11.51 2.64
CA GLU A 268 -8.31 -11.85 3.07
C GLU A 268 -8.70 -11.03 4.32
N GLN A 269 -7.77 -10.89 5.29
CA GLN A 269 -7.94 -9.99 6.44
C GLN A 269 -7.94 -8.51 6.05
N ILE A 270 -7.16 -8.12 5.03
CA ILE A 270 -7.16 -6.75 4.50
C ILE A 270 -8.51 -6.42 3.88
N ASP A 271 -9.11 -7.37 3.16
CA ASP A 271 -10.44 -7.20 2.60
C ASP A 271 -11.47 -6.92 3.72
N TYR A 272 -11.46 -7.71 4.80
CA TYR A 272 -12.28 -7.46 5.98
C TYR A 272 -12.00 -6.10 6.64
N LEU A 273 -10.73 -5.75 6.84
CA LEU A 273 -10.31 -4.48 7.45
C LEU A 273 -10.92 -3.29 6.71
N ILE A 274 -10.81 -3.26 5.38
CA ILE A 274 -11.28 -2.12 4.58
C ILE A 274 -12.80 -2.01 4.63
N CYS A 275 -13.52 -3.14 4.58
CA CYS A 275 -14.98 -3.16 4.69
C CYS A 275 -15.45 -2.59 6.04
N ASN A 276 -14.78 -2.95 7.13
CA ASN A 276 -15.22 -2.64 8.49
C ASN A 276 -14.53 -1.43 9.14
N SER A 277 -13.61 -0.75 8.45
CA SER A 277 -12.88 0.40 9.01
C SER A 277 -12.76 1.58 8.04
N SER A 278 -12.32 2.72 8.58
CA SER A 278 -11.85 3.87 7.80
C SER A 278 -10.32 3.95 7.84
N PRO A 279 -9.67 4.71 6.94
CA PRO A 279 -8.21 4.85 6.95
C PRO A 279 -7.67 5.30 8.31
N LEU A 280 -8.39 6.19 9.00
CA LEU A 280 -8.00 6.73 10.30
C LEU A 280 -8.11 5.69 11.43
N SER A 281 -9.14 4.83 11.41
CA SER A 281 -9.34 3.78 12.42
C SER A 281 -8.59 2.47 12.12
N SER A 282 -8.08 2.32 10.89
CA SER A 282 -7.45 1.09 10.38
C SER A 282 -6.37 0.51 11.29
N ALA A 283 -5.52 1.36 11.91
CA ALA A 283 -4.46 0.89 12.79
C ALA A 283 -4.99 0.19 14.05
N LYS A 284 -6.11 0.66 14.62
CA LYS A 284 -6.73 0.04 15.80
C LYS A 284 -7.36 -1.30 15.45
N VAL A 285 -8.07 -1.37 14.32
CA VAL A 285 -8.70 -2.61 13.84
C VAL A 285 -7.65 -3.65 13.42
N ASN A 286 -6.54 -3.22 12.80
CA ASN A 286 -5.40 -4.10 12.49
C ASN A 286 -4.81 -4.73 13.77
N SER A 287 -4.61 -3.93 14.83
CA SER A 287 -4.17 -4.45 16.13
C SER A 287 -5.16 -5.44 16.74
N ALA A 288 -6.47 -5.21 16.61
CA ALA A 288 -7.50 -6.13 17.09
C ALA A 288 -7.54 -7.46 16.30
N LEU A 289 -7.39 -7.40 14.98
CA LEU A 289 -7.30 -8.58 14.11
C LEU A 289 -6.10 -9.45 14.48
N LYS A 290 -4.93 -8.83 14.72
CA LYS A 290 -3.72 -9.55 15.14
C LYS A 290 -3.79 -10.14 16.54
N ALA A 291 -4.60 -9.55 17.43
CA ALA A 291 -4.80 -10.05 18.78
C ALA A 291 -5.75 -11.26 18.83
N GLY A 292 -6.28 -11.70 17.68
CA GLY A 292 -7.23 -12.83 17.61
C GLY A 292 -8.58 -12.53 18.26
N THR A 293 -8.90 -11.26 18.50
CA THR A 293 -10.17 -10.84 19.13
C THR A 293 -11.36 -10.98 18.18
N ILE A 294 -11.09 -11.09 16.88
CA ILE A 294 -12.06 -11.44 15.84
C ILE A 294 -11.63 -12.82 15.36
N LEU A 295 -12.46 -13.84 15.63
CA LEU A 295 -12.17 -15.22 15.24
C LEU A 295 -12.19 -15.35 13.72
N GLU A 296 -11.42 -16.27 13.15
CA GLU A 296 -11.41 -16.53 11.70
C GLU A 296 -12.81 -16.88 11.17
N ASP A 297 -13.69 -17.43 12.01
CA ASP A 297 -15.10 -17.71 11.71
C ASP A 297 -15.94 -16.44 11.47
N ASP A 298 -15.59 -15.29 12.06
CA ASP A 298 -16.28 -14.02 11.83
C ASP A 298 -15.94 -13.39 10.46
N LEU A 299 -14.84 -13.82 9.82
CA LEU A 299 -14.47 -13.41 8.46
C LEU A 299 -15.41 -14.02 7.40
N VAL A 300 -16.15 -15.07 7.77
CA VAL A 300 -17.04 -15.86 6.89
C VAL A 300 -18.51 -15.45 7.04
N SER A 301 -18.85 -14.67 8.08
CA SER A 301 -20.26 -14.31 8.35
C SER A 301 -20.76 -13.16 7.46
N ASP A 302 -21.89 -13.39 6.79
CA ASP A 302 -22.54 -12.50 5.81
C ASP A 302 -23.11 -11.18 6.39
N GLU A 303 -22.91 -10.89 7.68
CA GLU A 303 -23.48 -9.69 8.32
C GLU A 303 -22.41 -8.67 8.74
N PRO A 304 -22.55 -7.39 8.34
CA PRO A 304 -21.71 -6.32 8.87
C PRO A 304 -22.06 -6.10 10.35
N LYS A 305 -21.31 -6.72 11.24
CA LYS A 305 -21.44 -6.45 12.68
C LYS A 305 -20.97 -5.02 12.95
N HIS A 306 -21.91 -4.16 13.28
CA HIS A 306 -21.68 -2.78 13.67
C HIS A 306 -20.83 -2.76 14.95
N PHE A 307 -19.62 -2.19 14.88
CA PHE A 307 -18.85 -1.93 16.08
C PHE A 307 -19.57 -0.88 16.93
N PRO A 308 -19.75 -1.09 18.25
CA PRO A 308 -20.33 -0.07 19.10
C PRO A 308 -19.40 1.15 19.15
N GLU A 309 -19.92 2.28 18.71
CA GLU A 309 -19.37 3.60 19.02
C GLU A 309 -19.44 3.78 20.54
N LYS A 310 -18.27 3.81 21.19
CA LYS A 310 -17.98 4.03 22.62
C LYS A 310 -17.70 2.76 23.41
N VAL A 311 -16.40 2.51 23.63
CA VAL A 311 -15.94 1.78 24.81
C VAL A 311 -15.86 2.80 25.94
N HIS A 312 -16.93 2.90 26.73
CA HIS A 312 -16.80 3.40 28.09
C HIS A 312 -16.25 2.28 28.97
N ASP A 313 -15.41 2.67 29.93
CA ASP A 313 -14.80 1.83 30.96
C ASP A 313 -15.73 0.72 31.45
N VAL A 314 -15.35 -0.54 31.24
CA VAL A 314 -15.91 -1.66 31.99
C VAL A 314 -14.75 -2.55 32.41
N ASP A 315 -14.64 -2.68 33.74
CA ASP A 315 -13.66 -3.47 34.45
C ASP A 315 -13.52 -4.89 33.90
N ILE A 316 -12.26 -5.30 33.75
CA ILE A 316 -11.84 -6.63 33.33
C ILE A 316 -12.07 -7.59 34.51
N GLN A 317 -13.17 -8.35 34.48
CA GLN A 317 -13.26 -9.63 35.20
C GLN A 317 -13.08 -10.78 34.21
N ILE A 318 -11.91 -11.42 34.26
CA ILE A 318 -11.59 -12.62 33.49
C ILE A 318 -12.23 -13.83 34.21
N PRO A 319 -13.18 -14.56 33.61
CA PRO A 319 -13.63 -15.82 34.20
C PRO A 319 -12.56 -16.89 33.95
N THR A 320 -12.06 -17.49 35.02
CA THR A 320 -11.07 -18.58 34.97
C THR A 320 -11.62 -19.79 34.21
N VAL A 321 -10.77 -20.41 33.39
CA VAL A 321 -11.01 -21.55 32.47
C VAL A 321 -11.82 -22.71 33.09
N SER A 322 -11.80 -22.86 34.43
CA SER A 322 -12.59 -23.86 35.15
C SER A 322 -14.12 -23.71 35.00
N ALA A 323 -14.64 -22.50 34.77
CA ALA A 323 -16.08 -22.25 34.65
C ALA A 323 -16.64 -22.65 33.27
N LEU A 324 -15.84 -22.52 32.21
CA LEU A 324 -16.24 -22.90 30.85
C LEU A 324 -16.28 -24.42 30.65
N VAL A 325 -15.40 -25.16 31.33
CA VAL A 325 -15.37 -26.63 31.25
C VAL A 325 -16.59 -27.26 31.93
N LYS A 326 -17.07 -26.69 33.04
CA LYS A 326 -18.22 -27.22 33.78
C LYS A 326 -19.54 -27.11 33.00
N ASN A 327 -19.74 -25.98 32.31
CA ASN A 327 -20.93 -25.76 31.47
C ASN A 327 -20.95 -26.63 30.20
N ALA A 328 -19.79 -27.04 29.70
CA ALA A 328 -19.70 -27.96 28.56
C ALA A 328 -20.01 -29.41 28.97
N THR A 329 -19.71 -29.81 30.21
CA THR A 329 -19.97 -31.20 30.66
C THR A 329 -21.44 -31.44 31.00
N GLU A 330 -22.15 -30.45 31.56
CA GLU A 330 -23.60 -30.58 31.83
C GLU A 330 -24.45 -30.66 30.56
N LYS A 331 -24.08 -29.94 29.49
CA LYS A 331 -24.81 -29.99 28.20
C LYS A 331 -24.67 -31.32 27.44
N ILE A 332 -23.59 -32.07 27.67
CA ILE A 332 -23.37 -33.37 27.00
C ILE A 332 -24.22 -34.47 27.67
N TYR A 333 -24.46 -34.38 28.99
CA TYR A 333 -25.31 -35.33 29.70
C TYR A 333 -26.80 -35.19 29.35
N ASP A 334 -27.31 -33.96 29.17
CA ASP A 334 -28.71 -33.74 28.79
C ASP A 334 -29.06 -34.19 27.37
N THR A 335 -28.06 -34.27 26.48
CA THR A 335 -28.28 -34.68 25.08
C THR A 335 -28.33 -36.21 24.92
N THR A 336 -27.80 -36.96 25.89
CA THR A 336 -27.78 -38.45 25.81
C THR A 336 -29.08 -39.06 26.34
N ILE A 337 -29.88 -38.34 27.14
CA ILE A 337 -31.14 -38.85 27.71
C ILE A 337 -32.33 -38.74 26.74
N ILE A 338 -32.21 -37.95 25.65
CA ILE A 338 -33.33 -37.71 24.71
C ILE A 338 -33.37 -38.74 23.58
N THR A 339 -32.33 -39.56 23.38
CA THR A 339 -32.28 -40.58 22.30
C THR A 339 -32.74 -41.99 22.69
N ASP A 340 -33.15 -42.24 23.95
CA ASP A 340 -33.64 -43.57 24.42
C ASP A 340 -35.17 -43.65 24.61
N ARG A 341 -35.93 -42.67 24.11
CA ARG A 341 -37.40 -42.74 24.02
C ARG A 341 -37.90 -42.21 22.69
N LEU A 342 -37.74 -43.00 21.63
CA LEU A 342 -38.66 -43.05 20.48
C LEU A 342 -38.56 -44.43 19.82
#